data_AF-A0A4Y2KTR9-F1
#
_entry.id   AF-A0A4Y2KTR9-F1
#
_cell.length_a   1.000
_cell.length_b   1.000
_cell.length_c   1.000
_cell.angle_alpha   90.00
_cell.angle_beta   90.00
_cell.angle_gamma   90.00
#
_symmetry.space_group_name_H-M   'P 1'
#
loop_
_entity.id
_entity.type
_entity.pdbx_description
1 polymer ?
#
loop_
_entity_poly.entity_id
_entity_poly.type
_entity_poly.pdbx_seq_one_letter_code
_entity_poly.pdbx_strand_id
1 'polypeptide(L)'
;IEKKNVFNTEDLTPYITGSYRTTPTAALQTITGIMPLHLKAQQEAIFNNVTCLKKEIEFEGLSYQPRDYEEKNQEPNHSAIII
;
A
#
# COMPACT_ATOMS: atom_id res chain seq x y z
N ILE A 1 23.38 3.49 -48.03
CA ILE A 1 22.93 2.14 -47.64
C ILE A 1 22.44 2.25 -46.20
N GLU A 2 21.13 2.31 -46.03
CA GLU A 2 20.47 2.46 -44.73
C GLU A 2 20.65 1.15 -43.94
N LYS A 3 21.39 1.20 -42.83
CA LYS A 3 21.46 0.05 -41.91
C LYS A 3 20.13 -0.07 -41.20
N LYS A 4 19.23 -0.87 -41.75
CA LYS A 4 17.99 -1.26 -41.09
C LYS A 4 18.40 -2.07 -39.86
N ASN A 5 18.35 -1.43 -38.68
CA ASN A 5 18.61 -2.08 -37.41
C ASN A 5 17.39 -2.96 -37.11
N VAL A 6 17.39 -4.17 -37.68
CA VAL A 6 16.35 -5.16 -37.46
C VAL A 6 16.53 -5.67 -36.03
N PHE A 7 15.74 -5.14 -35.11
CA PHE A 7 15.59 -5.74 -33.79
C PHE A 7 14.92 -7.09 -33.97
N ASN A 8 15.68 -8.17 -33.77
CA ASN A 8 15.15 -9.52 -33.89
C ASN A 8 14.36 -9.86 -32.62
N THR A 9 13.21 -10.51 -32.78
CA THR A 9 12.32 -10.87 -31.65
C THR A 9 13.00 -11.80 -30.65
N GLU A 10 14.01 -12.57 -31.09
CA GLU A 10 14.86 -13.42 -30.24
C GLU A 10 15.80 -12.66 -29.29
N ASP A 11 16.08 -11.38 -29.53
CA ASP A 11 16.85 -10.56 -28.56
C ASP A 11 15.98 -10.11 -27.37
N LEU A 12 14.65 -10.17 -27.50
CA LEU A 12 13.70 -9.75 -26.46
C LEU A 12 13.27 -10.89 -25.53
N THR A 13 13.36 -12.15 -25.98
CA THR A 13 12.95 -13.32 -25.21
C THR A 13 13.69 -13.52 -23.88
N PRO A 14 15.02 -13.35 -23.75
CA PRO A 14 15.69 -13.48 -22.45
C PRO A 14 15.31 -12.35 -21.48
N TYR A 15 15.09 -11.14 -21.99
CA TYR A 15 14.65 -10.00 -21.18
C TYR A 15 13.23 -10.21 -20.63
N ILE A 16 12.30 -10.67 -21.47
CA ILE A 16 10.92 -10.97 -21.07
C ILE A 16 10.91 -12.14 -20.06
N THR A 17 11.62 -13.23 -20.34
CA THR A 17 11.64 -14.42 -19.47
C THR A 17 12.30 -14.14 -18.12
N GLY A 18 13.37 -13.32 -18.11
CA GLY A 18 14.03 -12.87 -16.88
C GLY A 18 13.13 -11.96 -16.03
N SER A 19 12.44 -11.01 -16.66
CA SER A 19 11.51 -10.08 -16.00
C SER A 19 10.31 -10.80 -15.37
N TYR A 20 9.69 -11.75 -16.08
CA TYR A 20 8.62 -12.60 -15.53
C TYR A 20 9.06 -13.42 -14.32
N ARG A 21 10.35 -13.80 -14.24
CA ARG A 21 10.90 -14.57 -13.10
C ARG A 21 11.10 -13.72 -11.86
N THR A 22 11.42 -12.44 -12.00
CA THR A 22 11.65 -11.53 -10.86
C THR A 22 10.38 -10.87 -10.34
N THR A 23 9.28 -10.86 -11.11
CA THR A 23 8.02 -10.18 -10.70
C THR A 23 6.73 -10.98 -10.97
N PRO A 24 6.69 -12.32 -10.78
CA PRO A 24 5.47 -13.08 -11.03
C PRO A 24 4.38 -12.78 -10.00
N THR A 25 4.76 -12.62 -8.72
CA THR A 25 3.81 -12.41 -7.61
C THR A 25 3.15 -11.04 -7.67
N ALA A 26 3.91 -9.97 -7.92
CA ALA A 26 3.35 -8.63 -8.01
C ALA A 26 2.50 -8.47 -9.28
N ALA A 27 2.93 -9.02 -10.43
CA ALA A 27 2.10 -9.03 -11.63
C ALA A 27 0.79 -9.80 -11.42
N LEU A 28 0.84 -10.96 -10.76
CA LEU A 28 -0.35 -11.75 -10.42
C LEU A 28 -1.25 -11.00 -9.43
N GLN A 29 -0.69 -10.36 -8.41
CA GLN A 29 -1.41 -9.50 -7.47
C GLN A 29 -2.12 -8.36 -8.20
N THR A 30 -1.45 -7.69 -9.13
CA THR A 30 -2.05 -6.64 -9.96
C THR A 30 -3.20 -7.16 -10.82
N ILE A 31 -3.03 -8.30 -11.49
CA ILE A 31 -4.08 -8.90 -12.34
C ILE A 31 -5.30 -9.33 -11.52
N THR A 32 -5.07 -9.83 -10.30
CA THR A 32 -6.13 -10.28 -9.39
C THR A 32 -6.74 -9.15 -8.57
N GLY A 33 -6.22 -7.92 -8.67
CA GLY A 33 -6.62 -6.79 -7.84
C GLY A 33 -6.25 -6.96 -6.36
N ILE A 34 -5.39 -7.93 -6.04
CA ILE A 34 -4.92 -8.18 -4.68
C ILE A 34 -3.82 -7.18 -4.36
N MET A 35 -3.94 -6.50 -3.23
CA MET A 35 -2.90 -5.59 -2.74
C MET A 35 -1.60 -6.37 -2.50
N PRO A 36 -0.45 -5.88 -3.01
CA PRO A 36 0.86 -6.45 -2.72
C PRO A 36 1.15 -6.57 -1.23
N LEU A 37 1.80 -7.68 -0.84
CA LEU A 37 2.09 -7.99 0.56
C LEU A 37 2.88 -6.88 1.27
N HIS A 38 3.83 -6.26 0.57
CA HIS A 38 4.65 -5.19 1.14
C HIS A 38 3.82 -3.94 1.47
N LEU A 39 2.82 -3.60 0.65
CA LEU A 39 1.89 -2.49 0.93
C LEU A 39 0.99 -2.81 2.12
N LYS A 40 0.49 -4.06 2.19
CA LYS A 40 -0.30 -4.50 3.34
C LYS A 40 0.49 -4.38 4.65
N ALA A 41 1.75 -4.83 4.64
CA ALA A 41 2.63 -4.73 5.81
C ALA A 41 2.92 -3.26 6.20
N GLN A 42 3.10 -2.37 5.23
CA GLN A 42 3.27 -0.94 5.49
C GLN A 42 2.02 -0.33 6.13
N GLN A 43 0.83 -0.64 5.60
CA GLN A 43 -0.45 -0.19 6.15
C GLN A 43 -0.63 -0.66 7.61
N GLU A 44 -0.33 -1.93 7.90
CA GLU A 44 -0.41 -2.47 9.27
C GLU A 44 0.61 -1.81 10.22
N ALA A 45 1.82 -1.52 9.75
CA ALA A 45 2.82 -0.81 10.54
C ALA A 45 2.37 0.62 10.85
N ILE A 46 1.83 1.33 9.87
CA ILE A 46 1.25 2.67 10.02
C ILE A 46 0.15 2.64 11.08
N PHE A 47 -0.81 1.73 10.91
CA PHE A 47 -1.93 1.58 11.83
C PHE A 47 -1.47 1.29 13.26
N ASN A 48 -0.54 0.35 13.46
CA ASN A 48 -0.02 0.01 14.78
C ASN A 48 0.75 1.17 15.43
N ASN A 49 1.50 1.95 14.64
CA ASN A 49 2.19 3.13 15.17
C ASN A 49 1.19 4.18 15.68
N VAL A 50 0.12 4.42 14.93
CA VAL A 50 -0.84 5.48 15.25
C VAL A 50 -1.80 5.07 16.37
N THR A 51 -2.27 3.82 16.37
CA THR A 51 -3.28 3.35 17.34
C THR A 51 -2.66 2.76 18.62
N CYS A 52 -1.69 1.86 18.49
CA CYS A 52 -1.09 1.17 19.63
C CYS A 52 0.03 1.99 20.27
N LEU A 53 0.90 2.60 19.46
CA LEU A 53 2.03 3.40 19.98
C LEU A 53 1.70 4.88 20.14
N LYS A 54 0.51 5.33 19.69
CA LYS A 54 0.07 6.73 19.71
C LYS A 54 1.13 7.69 19.16
N LYS A 55 1.79 7.28 18.08
CA LYS A 55 2.77 8.10 17.36
C LYS A 55 2.14 8.73 16.14
N GLU A 56 2.39 10.02 15.97
CA GLU A 56 2.16 10.68 14.70
C GLU A 56 3.22 10.23 13.69
N ILE A 57 2.79 9.91 12.48
CA ILE A 57 3.68 9.51 11.39
C ILE A 57 3.28 10.21 10.09
N GLU A 58 4.26 10.47 9.24
CA GLU A 58 4.05 10.96 7.88
C GLU A 58 4.38 9.84 6.89
N PHE A 59 3.43 9.50 6.02
CA PHE A 59 3.61 8.49 4.99
C PHE A 59 3.00 8.98 3.67
N GLU A 60 3.76 8.93 2.58
CA GLU A 60 3.35 9.42 1.26
C GLU A 60 2.80 10.87 1.26
N GLY A 61 3.31 11.72 2.15
CA GLY A 61 2.88 13.12 2.29
C GLY A 61 1.54 13.30 3.03
N LEU A 62 0.99 12.23 3.60
CA LEU A 62 -0.14 12.27 4.51
C LEU A 62 0.35 12.17 5.95
N SER A 63 -0.15 13.07 6.83
CA SER A 63 0.06 12.95 8.27
C SER A 63 -1.06 12.10 8.88
N TYR A 64 -0.66 11.14 9.71
CA TYR A 64 -1.55 10.27 10.46
C TYR A 64 -1.39 10.58 11.94
N GLN A 65 -2.40 11.20 12.56
CA GLN A 65 -2.37 11.52 13.98
C GLN A 65 -3.14 10.47 14.80
N PRO A 66 -2.69 10.13 16.02
CA PRO A 66 -3.41 9.22 16.90
C PRO A 66 -4.86 9.64 17.16
N ARG A 67 -5.10 10.96 17.23
CA ARG A 67 -6.43 11.56 17.43
C ARG A 67 -7.43 11.24 16.32
N ASP A 68 -6.96 10.93 15.12
CA ASP A 68 -7.83 10.60 13.98
C ASP A 68 -8.46 9.21 14.13
N TYR A 69 -7.84 8.36 14.95
CA TYR A 69 -8.24 6.97 15.20
C TYR A 69 -8.74 6.73 16.63
N GLU A 70 -8.63 7.72 17.51
CA GLU A 70 -9.30 7.68 18.80
C GLU A 70 -10.81 7.79 18.56
N GLU A 71 -11.55 6.76 18.96
CA GLU A 71 -12.99 6.82 19.01
C GLU A 71 -13.35 8.01 19.90
N LYS A 72 -14.01 9.03 19.33
CA LYS A 72 -14.68 10.03 20.14
C LYS A 72 -15.70 9.25 20.95
N ASN A 73 -15.37 8.94 22.19
CA ASN A 73 -16.35 8.73 23.22
C ASN A 73 -17.21 9.98 23.19
N GLN A 74 -18.31 9.91 22.45
CA GLN A 74 -19.36 10.90 22.54
C GLN A 74 -19.90 10.69 23.93
N GLU A 75 -19.28 11.36 24.91
CA GLU A 75 -19.82 11.48 26.24
C GLU A 75 -21.29 11.87 26.03
N PRO A 76 -22.24 11.06 26.51
CA PRO A 76 -23.62 11.48 26.49
C PRO A 76 -23.65 12.70 27.38
N ASN A 77 -23.72 13.87 26.74
CA ASN A 77 -23.84 15.16 27.40
C ASN A 77 -25.00 15.06 28.40
N HIS A 78 -24.63 14.89 29.67
CA HIS A 78 -25.25 15.46 30.84
C HIS A 78 -26.73 15.90 30.67
N SER A 79 -27.66 14.95 30.81
CA SER A 79 -28.83 15.07 31.69
C SER A 79 -29.68 13.80 31.55
N ALA A 80 -29.34 12.76 32.32
CA ALA A 80 -30.37 11.80 32.69
C ALA A 80 -31.32 12.53 33.65
N ILE A 81 -32.33 13.18 33.07
CA ILE A 81 -33.48 13.68 33.83
C ILE A 81 -34.12 12.43 34.45
N ILE A 82 -33.95 12.29 35.76
CA ILE A 82 -34.74 11.36 36.56
C ILE A 82 -36.15 11.95 36.60
N ILE A 83 -37.10 11.28 35.94
CA ILE A 83 -38.54 11.45 36.16
C ILE A 83 -39.07 10.14 36.74
#